data_AF-J3ACE7-F1
#
_entry.id   AF-J3ACE7-F1
#
_cell.length_a   1.000
_cell.length_b   1.000
_cell.length_c   1.000
_cell.angle_alpha   90.00
_cell.angle_beta   90.00
_cell.angle_gamma   90.00
#
_symmetry.space_group_name_H-M   'P 1'
#
loop_
_entity.id
_entity.type
_entity.pdbx_description
1 polymer ?
#
loop_
_entity_poly.entity_id
_entity_poly.type
_entity_poly.pdbx_seq_one_letter_code
_entity_poly.pdbx_strand_id
1 'polypeptide(L)'
;MPHSLPSSHSPSSPSQSPSLSGHPDHAVPWGMQIAVRYDKVRPPRRIDVAEAAARAVVALLAAPASAPGGVWSPAVEYWRDGRIRKIVRRARGKRWEEVQGIDGVTVTQDGPSGWGQAAARAFVPGPVRPLPGALAKTQVEGTHFPTGDELPPPPAAITA
;
A
#
# COMPACT_ATOMS: atom_id res chain seq x y z
N MET A 1 -25.89 53.18 28.31
CA MET A 1 -25.10 52.54 27.22
C MET A 1 -24.49 51.26 27.80
N PRO A 2 -25.02 50.06 27.55
CA PRO A 2 -24.40 48.82 28.02
C PRO A 2 -23.27 48.40 27.06
N HIS A 3 -22.14 48.00 27.63
CA HIS A 3 -20.98 47.47 26.91
C HIS A 3 -21.23 46.00 26.52
N SER A 4 -21.16 45.69 25.23
CA SER A 4 -21.22 44.32 24.71
C SER A 4 -19.83 43.67 24.79
N LEU A 5 -19.74 42.50 25.42
CA LEU A 5 -18.56 41.64 25.40
C LEU A 5 -18.53 40.79 24.11
N PRO A 6 -17.36 40.54 23.50
CA PRO A 6 -17.26 39.69 22.32
C PRO A 6 -17.38 38.20 22.70
N SER A 7 -18.28 37.49 22.03
CA SER A 7 -18.46 36.04 22.15
C SER A 7 -17.27 35.29 21.54
N SER A 8 -16.53 34.58 22.38
CA SER A 8 -15.50 33.62 22.00
C SER A 8 -16.11 32.45 21.21
N HIS A 9 -15.77 32.36 19.93
CA HIS A 9 -16.10 31.20 19.09
C HIS A 9 -15.08 30.09 19.33
N SER A 10 -15.54 28.98 19.89
CA SER A 10 -14.78 27.72 19.90
C SER A 10 -14.81 27.10 18.50
N PRO A 11 -13.68 26.66 17.93
CA PRO A 11 -13.69 25.96 16.65
C PRO A 11 -14.34 24.59 16.81
N SER A 12 -15.44 24.37 16.09
CA SER A 12 -16.11 23.08 15.98
C SER A 12 -15.20 22.08 15.28
N SER A 13 -14.86 20.99 15.98
CA SER A 13 -14.15 19.85 15.38
C SER A 13 -14.93 19.31 14.18
N PRO A 14 -14.27 19.02 13.03
CA PRO A 14 -14.96 18.49 11.86
C PRO A 14 -15.56 17.12 12.21
N SER A 15 -16.83 16.95 11.87
CA SER A 15 -17.59 15.72 12.01
C SER A 15 -16.90 14.59 11.24
N GLN A 16 -16.15 13.75 11.96
CA GLN A 16 -15.51 12.58 11.37
C GLN A 16 -16.58 11.52 11.10
N SER A 17 -16.82 11.23 9.82
CA SER A 17 -17.66 10.11 9.42
C SER A 17 -17.16 8.81 10.08
N PRO A 18 -18.05 7.99 10.66
CA PRO A 18 -17.66 6.75 11.34
C PRO A 18 -17.00 5.78 10.35
N SER A 19 -16.05 4.97 10.85
CA SER A 19 -15.46 3.88 10.07
C SER A 19 -16.51 2.79 9.78
N LEU A 20 -16.14 1.79 8.97
CA LEU A 20 -16.98 0.61 8.71
C LEU A 20 -17.37 -0.16 9.99
N SER A 21 -16.59 -0.03 11.07
CA SER A 21 -16.86 -0.63 12.38
C SER A 21 -17.70 0.27 13.30
N GLY A 22 -18.04 1.49 12.88
CA GLY A 22 -18.70 2.47 13.74
C GLY A 22 -17.77 3.13 14.78
N HIS A 23 -16.53 2.67 14.90
CA HIS A 23 -15.54 3.24 15.81
C HIS A 23 -14.91 4.53 15.23
N PRO A 24 -14.52 5.48 16.10
CA PRO A 24 -13.66 6.57 15.68
C PRO A 24 -12.32 6.00 15.19
N ASP A 25 -11.72 6.66 14.20
CA ASP A 25 -10.42 6.26 13.68
C ASP A 25 -9.32 6.40 14.75
N HIS A 26 -8.23 5.65 14.59
CA HIS A 26 -7.12 5.69 15.55
C HIS A 26 -6.44 7.07 15.59
N ALA A 27 -6.00 7.49 16.78
CA ALA A 27 -5.26 8.73 16.97
C ALA A 27 -4.01 8.81 16.08
N VAL A 28 -3.30 7.68 15.91
CA VAL A 28 -2.28 7.51 14.88
C VAL A 28 -2.89 6.71 13.74
N PRO A 29 -3.04 7.27 12.52
CA PRO A 29 -3.60 6.52 11.42
C PRO A 29 -2.76 5.28 11.09
N TRP A 30 -3.42 4.15 10.90
CA TRP A 30 -2.80 2.90 10.43
C TRP A 30 -3.14 2.61 8.97
N GLY A 31 -2.28 1.85 8.31
CA GLY A 31 -2.53 1.39 6.95
C GLY A 31 -1.72 0.15 6.58
N MET A 32 -2.30 -0.64 5.68
CA MET A 32 -1.58 -1.70 4.99
C MET A 32 -0.76 -1.09 3.87
N GLN A 33 0.55 -1.17 3.98
CA GLN A 33 1.45 -0.74 2.93
C GLN A 33 1.52 -1.84 1.86
N ILE A 34 1.72 -1.46 0.60
CA ILE A 34 1.88 -2.39 -0.52
C ILE A 34 3.01 -1.90 -1.39
N ALA A 35 4.02 -2.72 -1.63
CA ALA A 35 5.06 -2.45 -2.62
C ALA A 35 4.74 -3.18 -3.92
N VAL A 36 4.72 -2.48 -5.05
CA VAL A 36 4.64 -3.08 -6.38
C VAL A 36 6.02 -3.01 -7.04
N ARG A 37 6.45 -4.12 -7.65
CA ARG A 37 7.71 -4.18 -8.38
C ARG A 37 7.57 -3.37 -9.66
N TYR A 38 8.49 -2.44 -9.87
CA TYR A 38 8.54 -1.62 -11.06
C TYR A 38 9.77 -1.96 -11.90
N ASP A 39 9.53 -2.39 -13.14
CA ASP A 39 10.54 -2.69 -14.16
C ASP A 39 10.32 -1.74 -15.35
N LYS A 40 11.38 -1.05 -15.78
CA LYS A 40 11.33 -0.13 -16.93
C LYS A 40 11.56 -0.81 -18.27
N VAL A 41 12.29 -1.93 -18.27
CA VAL A 41 12.72 -2.63 -19.48
C VAL A 41 11.61 -3.55 -19.95
N ARG A 42 11.00 -4.29 -19.03
CA ARG A 42 9.83 -5.12 -19.29
C ARG A 42 8.75 -4.79 -18.27
N PRO A 43 7.98 -3.71 -18.46
CA PRO A 43 6.94 -3.34 -17.52
C PRO A 43 5.81 -4.38 -17.55
N PRO A 44 5.22 -4.75 -16.39
CA PRO A 44 3.97 -5.49 -16.35
C PRO A 44 2.78 -4.59 -16.71
N ARG A 45 1.66 -5.17 -17.11
CA ARG A 45 0.42 -4.40 -17.33
C ARG A 45 -0.16 -3.94 -15.99
N ARG A 46 -0.88 -2.83 -16.02
CA ARG A 46 -1.60 -2.28 -14.87
C ARG A 46 -2.54 -3.30 -14.25
N ILE A 47 -3.26 -4.07 -15.07
CA ILE A 47 -4.18 -5.10 -14.58
C ILE A 47 -3.45 -6.21 -13.83
N ASP A 48 -2.31 -6.68 -14.36
CA ASP A 48 -1.52 -7.74 -13.71
C ASP A 48 -0.97 -7.28 -12.36
N VAL A 49 -0.56 -6.01 -12.26
CA VAL A 49 -0.08 -5.40 -11.01
C VAL A 49 -1.21 -5.26 -10.00
N ALA A 50 -2.39 -4.82 -10.44
CA ALA A 50 -3.56 -4.68 -9.57
C ALA A 50 -4.01 -6.05 -9.02
N GLU A 51 -4.04 -7.07 -9.87
CA GLU A 51 -4.35 -8.45 -9.48
C GLU A 51 -3.32 -9.02 -8.51
N ALA A 52 -2.02 -8.83 -8.78
CA ALA A 52 -0.95 -9.25 -7.88
C ALA A 52 -1.07 -8.54 -6.51
N ALA A 53 -1.36 -7.25 -6.49
CA ALA A 53 -1.57 -6.49 -5.26
C ALA A 53 -2.79 -7.01 -4.47
N ALA A 54 -3.93 -7.21 -5.14
CA ALA A 54 -5.13 -7.75 -4.51
C ALA A 54 -4.88 -9.14 -3.91
N ARG A 55 -4.24 -10.04 -4.67
CA ARG A 55 -3.89 -11.38 -4.18
C ARG A 55 -2.88 -11.34 -3.04
N ALA A 56 -1.88 -10.45 -3.06
CA ALA A 56 -0.95 -10.30 -1.95
C ALA A 56 -1.67 -9.89 -0.65
N VAL A 57 -2.63 -8.95 -0.75
CA VAL A 57 -3.47 -8.55 0.40
C VAL A 57 -4.30 -9.73 0.91
N VAL A 58 -5.02 -10.43 0.03
CA VAL A 58 -5.85 -11.57 0.42
C VAL A 58 -4.99 -12.67 1.04
N ALA A 59 -3.85 -12.99 0.43
CA ALA A 59 -2.93 -14.00 0.93
C ALA A 59 -2.36 -13.63 2.31
N LEU A 60 -2.04 -12.35 2.55
CA LEU A 60 -1.63 -11.89 3.88
C LEU A 60 -2.74 -12.06 4.91
N LEU A 61 -3.97 -11.67 4.57
CA LEU A 61 -5.10 -11.73 5.49
C LEU A 61 -5.56 -13.18 5.76
N ALA A 62 -5.30 -14.09 4.83
CA ALA A 62 -5.60 -15.52 4.95
C ALA A 62 -4.42 -16.34 5.54
N ALA A 63 -3.25 -15.72 5.74
CA ALA A 63 -2.09 -16.42 6.28
C ALA A 63 -2.36 -16.91 7.71
N PRO A 64 -1.84 -18.08 8.12
CA PRO A 64 -1.94 -18.55 9.51
C PRO A 64 -1.42 -17.54 10.54
N ALA A 65 -0.41 -16.75 10.17
CA ALA A 65 0.11 -15.68 11.02
C ALA A 65 -0.91 -14.56 11.27
N SER A 66 -1.90 -14.35 10.39
CA SER A 66 -2.98 -13.36 10.54
C SER A 66 -4.25 -13.92 11.17
N ALA A 67 -4.34 -15.24 11.38
CA ALA A 67 -5.45 -15.88 12.07
C ALA A 67 -5.39 -15.62 13.59
N PRO A 68 -6.50 -15.76 14.35
CA PRO A 68 -6.49 -15.57 15.79
C PRO A 68 -5.37 -16.35 16.49
N GLY A 69 -4.58 -15.66 17.32
CA GLY A 69 -3.39 -16.21 17.98
C GLY A 69 -2.10 -16.19 17.14
N GLY A 70 -2.19 -15.85 15.85
CA GLY A 70 -1.04 -15.66 14.98
C GLY A 70 -0.30 -14.35 15.25
N VAL A 71 0.99 -14.32 14.91
CA VAL A 71 1.89 -13.19 15.20
C VAL A 71 1.51 -11.87 14.50
N TRP A 72 0.75 -11.93 13.40
CA TRP A 72 0.24 -10.76 12.69
C TRP A 72 -1.20 -10.40 13.08
N SER A 73 -1.92 -11.28 13.79
CA SER A 73 -3.33 -11.07 14.18
C SER A 73 -3.55 -9.73 14.89
N PRO A 74 -2.77 -9.35 15.92
CA PRO A 74 -3.02 -8.10 16.64
C PRO A 74 -2.92 -6.86 15.74
N ALA A 75 -1.95 -6.85 14.82
CA ALA A 75 -1.76 -5.74 13.89
C ALA A 75 -2.88 -5.66 12.84
N VAL A 76 -3.33 -6.82 12.35
CA VAL A 76 -4.44 -6.92 11.39
C VAL A 76 -5.76 -6.51 12.04
N GLU A 77 -6.03 -6.96 13.25
CA GLU A 77 -7.22 -6.60 14.03
C GLU A 77 -7.25 -5.10 14.34
N TYR A 78 -6.16 -4.55 14.85
CA TYR A 78 -6.05 -3.12 15.13
C TYR A 78 -6.36 -2.30 13.86
N TRP A 79 -5.74 -2.62 12.73
CA TRP A 79 -6.01 -1.91 11.47
C TRP A 79 -7.46 -2.05 10.96
N ARG A 80 -8.11 -3.18 11.20
CA ARG A 80 -9.52 -3.42 10.81
C ARG A 80 -10.51 -2.65 11.69
N ASP A 81 -10.12 -2.34 12.93
CA ASP A 81 -10.96 -1.59 13.88
C ASP A 81 -11.05 -0.09 13.52
N GLY A 82 -10.09 0.44 12.76
CA GLY A 82 -10.10 1.80 12.22
C GLY A 82 -10.57 1.91 10.76
N ARG A 83 -10.19 3.02 10.11
CA ARG A 83 -10.43 3.17 8.67
C ARG A 83 -9.43 2.31 7.87
N ILE A 84 -9.96 1.43 7.02
CA ILE A 84 -9.17 0.54 6.17
C ILE A 84 -8.41 1.34 5.10
N ARG A 85 -7.14 1.61 5.36
CA ARG A 85 -6.21 2.25 4.42
C ARG A 85 -5.29 1.25 3.75
N LYS A 86 -5.08 1.42 2.44
CA LYS A 86 -4.07 0.70 1.65
C LYS A 86 -3.21 1.72 0.92
N ILE A 87 -1.90 1.68 1.10
CA ILE A 87 -0.97 2.67 0.54
C ILE A 87 -0.01 1.94 -0.39
N VAL A 88 -0.16 2.18 -1.69
CA VAL A 88 0.65 1.54 -2.73
C VAL A 88 1.90 2.37 -3.02
N ARG A 89 3.04 1.70 -3.14
CA ARG A 89 4.36 2.27 -3.38
C ARG A 89 5.09 1.47 -4.44
N ARG A 90 5.90 2.13 -5.26
CA ARG A 90 6.77 1.45 -6.22
C ARG A 90 8.14 1.17 -5.63
N ALA A 91 8.67 -0.01 -5.93
CA ALA A 91 10.02 -0.41 -5.57
C ALA A 91 10.73 -1.08 -6.76
N ARG A 92 12.04 -0.84 -6.89
CA ARG A 92 12.87 -1.31 -8.02
C ARG A 92 14.27 -1.70 -7.56
N GLY A 93 14.86 -2.70 -8.22
CA GLY A 93 16.21 -3.22 -7.93
C GLY A 93 16.41 -3.46 -6.44
N LYS A 94 17.51 -2.95 -5.89
CA LYS A 94 17.84 -3.05 -4.45
C LYS A 94 16.69 -2.69 -3.50
N ARG A 95 15.84 -1.70 -3.84
CA ARG A 95 14.73 -1.32 -2.95
C ARG A 95 13.65 -2.40 -2.91
N TRP A 96 13.43 -3.11 -4.03
CA TRP A 96 12.51 -4.25 -4.08
C TRP A 96 13.05 -5.43 -3.29
N GLU A 97 14.37 -5.65 -3.31
CA GLU A 97 15.05 -6.68 -2.51
C GLU A 97 14.97 -6.35 -1.01
N GLU A 98 15.31 -5.12 -0.62
CA GLU A 98 15.32 -4.67 0.79
C GLU A 98 13.94 -4.82 1.45
N VAL A 99 12.85 -4.51 0.74
CA VAL A 99 11.50 -4.63 1.32
C VAL A 99 11.06 -6.08 1.53
N GLN A 100 11.72 -7.07 0.94
CA GLN A 100 11.39 -8.48 1.21
C GLN A 100 11.68 -8.88 2.65
N GLY A 101 12.61 -8.18 3.32
CA GLY A 101 12.95 -8.42 4.73
C GLY A 101 11.95 -7.85 5.74
N ILE A 102 10.88 -7.20 5.30
CA ILE A 102 9.79 -6.71 6.17
C ILE A 102 8.65 -7.72 6.14
N ASP A 103 8.10 -8.09 7.29
CA ASP A 103 6.96 -9.00 7.41
C ASP A 103 5.81 -8.68 6.42
N GLY A 104 5.37 -9.72 5.73
CA GLY A 104 4.38 -9.60 4.68
C GLY A 104 4.40 -10.76 3.69
N VAL A 105 3.55 -10.66 2.67
CA VAL A 105 3.36 -11.67 1.63
C VAL A 105 3.65 -11.07 0.27
N THR A 106 4.45 -11.76 -0.53
CA THR A 106 4.72 -11.40 -1.92
C THR A 106 4.00 -12.36 -2.85
N VAL A 107 3.35 -11.81 -3.87
CA VAL A 107 2.72 -12.55 -4.96
C VAL A 107 3.34 -12.09 -6.27
N THR A 108 3.69 -13.06 -7.12
CA THR A 108 4.08 -12.86 -8.51
C THR A 108 2.95 -13.29 -9.43
N GLN A 109 2.83 -12.64 -10.59
CA GLN A 109 1.92 -13.02 -11.67
C GLN A 109 2.62 -12.86 -13.00
N ASP A 110 2.60 -13.93 -13.79
CA ASP A 110 3.07 -13.87 -15.15
C ASP A 110 2.06 -13.11 -16.01
N GLY A 111 2.59 -12.21 -16.85
CA GLY A 111 1.80 -11.52 -17.85
C GLY A 111 1.71 -12.35 -19.15
N PRO A 112 0.87 -11.92 -20.10
CA PRO A 112 0.89 -12.48 -21.45
C PRO A 112 2.25 -12.30 -22.11
N SER A 113 2.48 -13.05 -23.21
CA SER A 113 3.70 -12.92 -23.99
C SER A 113 3.99 -11.45 -24.37
N GLY A 114 5.25 -11.04 -24.23
CA GLY A 114 5.71 -9.66 -24.47
C GLY A 114 5.61 -8.71 -23.27
N TRP A 115 4.93 -9.10 -22.18
CA TRP A 115 4.83 -8.30 -20.96
C TRP A 115 5.76 -8.78 -19.85
N GLY A 116 6.12 -7.86 -18.94
CA GLY A 116 6.84 -8.21 -17.73
C GLY A 116 5.98 -8.94 -16.71
N GLN A 117 6.61 -9.71 -15.82
CA GLN A 117 5.95 -10.33 -14.68
C GLN A 117 5.59 -9.25 -13.63
N ALA A 118 4.33 -9.22 -13.22
CA ALA A 118 3.88 -8.40 -12.10
C ALA A 118 4.32 -9.02 -10.77
N ALA A 119 4.68 -8.18 -9.81
CA ALA A 119 4.91 -8.63 -8.44
C ALA A 119 4.46 -7.55 -7.45
N ALA A 120 3.81 -7.98 -6.37
CA ALA A 120 3.39 -7.10 -5.30
C ALA A 120 3.63 -7.75 -3.94
N ARG A 121 4.03 -6.94 -2.96
CA ARG A 121 4.21 -7.32 -1.57
C ARG A 121 3.25 -6.53 -0.70
N ALA A 122 2.32 -7.20 -0.04
CA ALA A 122 1.53 -6.61 1.04
C ALA A 122 2.31 -6.77 2.35
N PHE A 123 2.43 -5.69 3.12
CA PHE A 123 3.08 -5.71 4.43
C PHE A 123 2.04 -5.87 5.53
N VAL A 124 2.47 -6.42 6.67
CA VAL A 124 1.63 -6.43 7.88
C VAL A 124 1.22 -4.97 8.21
N PRO A 125 -0.07 -4.70 8.49
CA PRO A 125 -0.52 -3.33 8.77
C PRO A 125 0.23 -2.69 9.93
N GLY A 126 0.44 -1.39 9.84
CA GLY A 126 1.13 -0.61 10.87
C GLY A 126 0.80 0.88 10.78
N PRO A 127 1.44 1.72 11.61
CA PRO A 127 1.31 3.17 11.51
C PRO A 127 1.66 3.68 10.10
N VAL A 128 0.91 4.66 9.61
CA VAL A 128 1.26 5.31 8.32
C VAL A 128 2.62 6.03 8.40
N ARG A 129 3.00 6.48 9.61
CA ARG A 129 4.34 6.93 10.00
C ARG A 129 4.58 6.67 11.49
N PRO A 130 5.84 6.42 11.90
CA PRO A 130 7.02 6.22 11.05
C PRO A 130 6.98 4.88 10.30
N LEU A 131 7.60 4.81 9.12
CA LEU A 131 7.70 3.59 8.31
C LEU A 131 9.04 2.87 8.59
N PRO A 132 9.09 1.52 8.45
CA PRO A 132 10.36 0.79 8.43
C PRO A 132 11.33 1.37 7.40
N GLY A 133 12.64 1.37 7.71
CA GLY A 133 13.64 2.09 6.92
C GLY A 133 13.69 1.71 5.43
N ALA A 134 13.57 0.42 5.11
CA ALA A 134 13.52 -0.03 3.70
C ALA A 134 12.26 0.47 2.98
N LEU A 135 11.11 0.46 3.67
CA LEU A 135 9.85 0.91 3.10
C LEU A 135 9.82 2.43 2.94
N ALA A 136 10.34 3.20 3.88
CA ALA A 136 10.40 4.66 3.84
C ALA A 136 11.11 5.20 2.59
N LYS A 137 12.10 4.46 2.08
CA LYS A 137 12.89 4.78 0.86
C LYS A 137 12.14 4.52 -0.45
N THR A 138 11.01 3.80 -0.43
CA THR A 138 10.19 3.58 -1.64
C THR A 138 9.36 4.84 -1.95
N GLN A 139 8.74 4.91 -3.13
CA GLN A 139 7.99 6.11 -3.56
C GLN A 139 6.50 5.78 -3.74
N VAL A 140 5.62 6.67 -3.26
CA VAL A 140 4.16 6.57 -3.48
C VAL A 140 3.78 7.02 -4.90
N GLU A 141 4.38 8.13 -5.34
CA GLU A 141 4.15 8.69 -6.67
C GLU A 141 4.79 7.86 -7.79
N GLY A 142 4.30 8.06 -9.02
CA GLY A 142 4.84 7.39 -10.21
C GLY A 142 4.49 5.91 -10.30
N THR A 143 3.41 5.48 -9.67
CA THR A 143 2.85 4.12 -9.72
C THR A 143 1.99 3.90 -10.98
N HIS A 144 2.42 4.47 -12.11
CA HIS A 144 1.76 4.32 -13.40
C HIS A 144 2.36 3.14 -14.17
N PHE A 145 1.50 2.20 -14.54
CA PHE A 145 1.83 1.04 -15.36
C PHE A 145 1.06 1.11 -16.68
N PRO A 146 1.61 0.55 -17.78
CA PRO A 146 0.91 0.51 -19.06
C PRO A 146 -0.44 -0.20 -18.95
N THR A 147 -1.46 0.29 -19.65
CA THR A 147 -2.81 -0.32 -19.59
C THR A 147 -2.79 -1.77 -20.03
N GLY A 148 -2.06 -2.08 -21.11
CA GLY A 148 -1.97 -3.43 -21.66
C GLY A 148 -2.52 -3.60 -23.07
N ASP A 149 -3.06 -2.52 -23.66
CA ASP A 149 -3.73 -2.55 -24.97
C ASP A 149 -2.74 -2.69 -26.14
N GLU A 150 -1.51 -2.19 -25.96
CA GLU A 150 -0.40 -2.28 -26.91
C GLU A 150 0.89 -2.61 -26.16
N LEU A 151 1.77 -3.43 -26.76
CA LEU A 151 3.05 -3.77 -26.17
C LEU A 151 3.94 -2.53 -26.06
N PRO A 152 4.74 -2.40 -24.97
CA PRO A 152 5.71 -1.33 -24.88
C PRO A 152 6.77 -1.50 -25.99
N PRO A 153 7.31 -0.38 -26.52
CA PRO A 153 8.37 -0.48 -27.51
C PRO A 153 9.55 -1.28 -26.95
N PRO A 154 10.26 -2.06 -27.79
CA PRO A 154 11.39 -2.84 -27.34
C PRO A 154 12.45 -1.92 -26.71
N PRO A 155 13.20 -2.39 -25.69
CA PRO A 155 14.26 -1.60 -25.07
C PRO A 155 15.25 -1.11 -26.13
N ALA A 156 15.70 0.14 -26.00
CA ALA A 156 16.74 0.66 -26.87
C ALA A 156 17.97 -0.25 -26.80
N ALA A 157 18.44 -0.71 -27.97
CA ALA A 157 19.66 -1.51 -28.06
C ALA A 157 20.84 -0.66 -27.57
N ILE A 158 21.56 -1.15 -26.56
CA ILE A 158 22.82 -0.54 -26.16
C ILE A 158 23.85 -1.02 -27.19
N THR A 159 24.16 -0.19 -28.18
CA THR A 159 25.34 -0.40 -29.03
C THR A 159 26.57 -0.08 -28.16
N ALA A 160 27.35 -1.12 -27.87
CA ALA A 160 28.65 -1.00 -27.20
C ALA A 160 29.73 -0.49 -28.15
#